data_AF-A0A925BCE8-F1
#
_entry.id   AF-A0A925BCE8-F1
#
_cell.length_a   1.000
_cell.length_b   1.000
_cell.length_c   1.000
_cell.angle_alpha   90.00
_cell.angle_beta   90.00
_cell.angle_gamma   90.00
#
_symmetry.space_group_name_H-M   'P 1'
#
loop_
_entity.id
_entity.type
_entity.pdbx_description
1 polymer ?
#
loop_
_entity_poly.entity_id
_entity_poly.type
_entity_poly.pdbx_seq_one_letter_code
_entity_poly.pdbx_strand_id
1 'polypeptide(L)'
;MDPNTSPTTPTPPNLPEGFGEISAEEERRRRLVAEQIARAYGKKLPKFESKPVYRPAQQDGAARPALPTIPLWMTLASVVLFVVLEAQVFGWARAAGIALVIFVHECGHLAAVRKLKLPVVGIVLIPFLGGIAFSGRRGQSATDDAYIGILGPIYGLATGLVCLALYPVTKEPFFLSLAGLIFWMHLFNMIPIPPLDGSHVLPMLQKPKPGVYDPYISRVTPAQKFQYVALYVGVALFSGIGGYIISQYTP
;
A
#
# COMPACT_ATOMS: atom_id res chain seq x y z
N MET A 1 -22.63 52.10 -19.96
CA MET A 1 -21.98 50.90 -19.39
C MET A 1 -22.92 50.35 -18.35
N ASP A 2 -23.61 49.25 -18.66
CA ASP A 2 -24.57 48.63 -17.73
C ASP A 2 -23.85 47.99 -16.54
N PRO A 3 -24.25 48.25 -15.29
CA PRO A 3 -23.57 47.74 -14.10
C PRO A 3 -24.01 46.31 -13.70
N ASN A 4 -24.72 45.57 -14.57
CA ASN A 4 -25.42 44.34 -14.16
C ASN A 4 -25.13 43.08 -14.98
N THR A 5 -23.92 42.96 -15.56
CA THR A 5 -23.48 41.69 -16.17
C THR A 5 -22.63 40.89 -15.17
N SER A 6 -23.31 40.06 -14.38
CA SER A 6 -22.64 38.96 -13.66
C SER A 6 -21.99 38.03 -14.69
N PRO A 7 -20.73 37.58 -14.50
CA PRO A 7 -20.09 36.67 -15.43
C PRO A 7 -20.84 35.32 -15.41
N THR A 8 -21.52 34.99 -16.51
CA THR A 8 -22.14 33.68 -16.72
C THR A 8 -21.05 32.62 -16.66
N THR A 9 -21.11 31.77 -15.64
CA THR A 9 -20.21 30.62 -15.53
C THR A 9 -20.59 29.64 -16.64
N PRO A 10 -19.66 29.21 -17.52
CA PRO A 10 -19.99 28.28 -18.59
C PRO A 10 -20.47 26.96 -17.97
N THR A 11 -21.64 26.48 -18.41
CA THR A 11 -22.20 25.19 -18.01
C THR A 11 -21.19 24.09 -18.34
N PRO A 12 -20.75 23.26 -17.37
CA PRO A 12 -19.77 22.23 -17.63
C PRO A 12 -20.34 21.17 -18.59
N PRO A 13 -19.52 20.57 -19.46
CA PRO A 13 -19.96 19.46 -20.32
C PRO A 13 -20.42 18.28 -19.46
N ASN A 14 -21.48 17.60 -19.90
CA ASN A 14 -22.13 16.47 -19.21
C ASN A 14 -21.09 15.52 -18.58
N LEU A 15 -21.03 15.49 -17.25
CA LEU A 15 -20.12 14.63 -16.51
C LEU A 15 -20.58 13.16 -16.65
N PRO A 16 -19.68 12.18 -16.91
CA PRO A 16 -20.01 10.76 -16.76
C PRO A 16 -20.51 10.46 -15.34
N GLU A 17 -21.55 9.64 -15.25
CA GLU A 17 -22.13 9.20 -13.99
C GLU A 17 -21.07 8.63 -13.04
N GLY A 18 -21.11 9.02 -11.76
CA GLY A 18 -20.19 8.53 -10.72
C GLY A 18 -19.00 9.42 -10.40
N PHE A 19 -18.91 10.61 -11.00
CA PHE A 19 -17.89 11.61 -10.69
C PHE A 19 -18.50 12.85 -10.05
N GLY A 20 -18.04 13.18 -8.85
CA GLY A 20 -18.53 14.33 -8.10
C GLY A 20 -17.89 15.63 -8.56
N GLU A 21 -18.67 16.71 -8.57
CA GLU A 21 -18.13 18.07 -8.68
C GLU A 21 -17.13 18.32 -7.55
N ILE A 22 -16.04 19.02 -7.86
CA ILE A 22 -15.16 19.57 -6.82
C ILE A 22 -16.03 20.49 -5.98
N SER A 23 -16.12 20.25 -4.66
CA SER A 23 -16.83 21.17 -3.74
C SER A 23 -16.41 22.60 -4.07
N ALA A 24 -17.39 23.49 -4.29
CA ALA A 24 -17.14 24.90 -4.62
C ALA A 24 -16.16 25.58 -3.65
N GLU A 25 -16.07 25.05 -2.43
CA GLU A 25 -15.12 25.49 -1.40
C GLU A 25 -13.67 25.08 -1.68
N GLU A 26 -13.44 23.89 -2.26
CA GLU A 26 -12.10 23.44 -2.63
C GLU A 26 -11.59 24.17 -3.89
N GLU A 27 -12.48 24.50 -4.84
CA GLU A 27 -12.12 25.38 -5.96
C GLU A 27 -11.79 26.80 -5.47
N ARG A 28 -12.59 27.33 -4.54
CA ARG A 28 -12.32 28.63 -3.90
C ARG A 28 -10.98 28.63 -3.16
N ARG A 29 -10.65 27.57 -2.40
CA ARG A 29 -9.34 27.41 -1.75
C ARG A 29 -8.19 27.38 -2.75
N ARG A 30 -8.32 26.65 -3.86
CA ARG A 30 -7.28 26.59 -4.90
C ARG A 30 -7.02 27.94 -5.54
N ARG A 31 -8.08 28.71 -5.83
CA ARG A 31 -7.95 30.08 -6.35
C ARG A 31 -7.24 31.00 -5.35
N LEU A 32 -7.64 30.96 -4.08
CA LEU A 32 -7.01 31.78 -3.03
C LEU A 32 -5.52 31.48 -2.86
N VAL A 33 -5.14 30.20 -2.85
CA VAL A 33 -3.72 29.79 -2.75
C VAL A 33 -2.94 30.23 -4.00
N ALA A 34 -3.50 30.07 -5.19
CA ALA A 34 -2.86 30.51 -6.43
C ALA A 34 -2.67 32.04 -6.48
N GLU A 35 -3.66 32.81 -6.01
CA GLU A 35 -3.58 34.27 -5.89
C GLU A 35 -2.53 34.72 -4.88
N GLN A 36 -2.45 34.06 -3.72
CA GLN A 36 -1.42 34.34 -2.71
C GLN A 36 -0.01 34.12 -3.26
N ILE A 37 0.20 33.02 -3.99
CA ILE A 37 1.48 32.73 -4.65
C ILE A 37 1.78 33.76 -5.75
N ALA A 38 0.80 34.11 -6.59
CA ALA A 38 1.00 35.11 -7.64
C ALA A 38 1.36 36.49 -7.08
N ARG A 39 0.73 36.90 -5.97
CA ARG A 39 1.06 38.15 -5.25
C ARG A 39 2.45 38.11 -4.62
N ALA A 40 2.81 37.00 -3.98
CA ALA A 40 4.10 36.88 -3.30
C ALA A 40 5.31 36.89 -4.26
N TYR A 41 5.13 36.40 -5.49
CA TYR A 41 6.23 36.23 -6.45
C TYR A 41 6.16 37.14 -7.68
N GLY A 42 5.19 38.06 -7.76
CA GLY A 42 5.08 39.06 -8.84
C GLY A 42 4.91 38.47 -10.25
N LYS A 43 4.49 37.20 -10.37
CA LYS A 43 4.35 36.49 -11.65
C LYS A 43 2.89 36.44 -12.08
N LYS A 44 2.63 36.60 -13.40
CA LYS A 44 1.31 36.34 -13.99
C LYS A 44 0.87 34.90 -13.65
N LEU A 45 -0.37 34.75 -13.19
CA LEU A 45 -0.97 33.44 -12.90
C LEU A 45 -0.80 32.53 -14.14
N PRO A 46 -0.27 31.31 -14.00
CA PRO A 46 -0.32 30.34 -15.09
C PRO A 46 -1.78 30.06 -15.42
N LYS A 47 -2.10 29.93 -16.71
CA LYS A 47 -3.45 29.58 -17.15
C LYS A 47 -3.76 28.18 -16.61
N PHE A 48 -4.51 28.12 -15.51
CA PHE A 48 -4.97 26.86 -14.93
C PHE A 48 -5.99 26.28 -15.91
N GLU A 49 -5.53 25.40 -16.79
CA GLU A 49 -6.43 24.53 -17.53
C GLU A 49 -6.89 23.47 -16.54
N SER A 50 -7.98 23.78 -15.83
CA SER A 50 -8.67 22.83 -14.97
C SER A 50 -9.29 21.77 -15.86
N LYS A 51 -8.48 20.82 -16.36
CA LYS A 51 -9.06 19.54 -16.72
C LYS A 51 -9.67 19.01 -15.43
N PRO A 52 -10.99 18.79 -15.38
CA PRO A 52 -11.62 18.21 -14.21
C PRO A 52 -10.84 16.95 -13.86
N VAL A 53 -10.21 16.94 -12.69
CA VAL A 53 -9.65 15.71 -12.15
C VAL A 53 -10.86 14.96 -11.64
N TYR A 54 -11.37 14.11 -12.52
CA TYR A 54 -12.44 13.17 -12.28
C TYR A 54 -11.98 12.23 -11.15
N ARG A 55 -12.36 12.53 -9.90
CA ARG A 55 -12.23 11.64 -8.74
C ARG A 55 -13.46 10.74 -8.78
N PRO A 56 -13.34 9.39 -8.85
CA PRO A 56 -14.49 8.54 -8.62
C PRO A 56 -15.09 9.01 -7.30
N ALA A 57 -16.38 9.37 -7.31
CA ALA A 57 -17.01 10.01 -6.17
C ALA A 57 -16.67 9.23 -4.91
N GLN A 58 -15.73 9.76 -4.13
CA GLN A 58 -15.58 9.32 -2.77
C GLN A 58 -16.88 9.85 -2.16
N GLN A 59 -17.87 8.95 -2.03
CA GLN A 59 -19.17 9.23 -1.41
C GLN A 59 -18.93 9.66 0.04
N ASP A 60 -18.40 10.86 0.23
CA ASP A 60 -18.04 11.45 1.50
C ASP A 60 -19.37 11.98 2.06
N GLY A 61 -20.23 11.06 2.55
CA GLY A 61 -21.52 11.42 3.13
C GLY A 61 -22.60 10.34 3.09
N ALA A 62 -22.59 9.43 2.12
CA ALA A 62 -23.48 8.26 2.16
C ALA A 62 -22.86 7.19 3.07
N ALA A 63 -23.66 6.59 3.96
CA ALA A 63 -23.28 5.36 4.66
C ALA A 63 -23.02 4.28 3.59
N ARG A 64 -21.75 4.13 3.19
CA ARG A 64 -21.35 3.20 2.13
C ARG A 64 -21.61 1.78 2.62
N PRO A 65 -22.09 0.87 1.77
CA PRO A 65 -22.42 -0.50 2.17
C PRO A 65 -21.21 -1.15 2.84
N ALA A 66 -21.48 -1.96 3.88
CA ALA A 66 -20.45 -2.78 4.51
C ALA A 66 -19.77 -3.63 3.43
N LEU A 67 -18.44 -3.58 3.37
CA LEU A 67 -17.70 -4.45 2.46
C LEU A 67 -17.94 -5.91 2.86
N PRO A 68 -18.07 -6.83 1.90
CA PRO A 68 -18.21 -8.25 2.20
C PRO A 68 -16.94 -8.69 2.92
N THR A 69 -17.04 -8.99 4.22
CA THR A 69 -15.94 -9.55 4.99
C THR A 69 -15.81 -11.03 4.69
N ILE A 70 -14.59 -11.52 4.54
CA ILE A 70 -14.31 -12.95 4.42
C ILE A 70 -14.57 -13.54 5.82
N PRO A 71 -15.55 -14.45 5.96
CA PRO A 71 -15.84 -15.06 7.24
C PRO A 71 -14.65 -15.92 7.68
N LEU A 72 -14.44 -16.00 9.00
CA LEU A 72 -13.30 -16.71 9.60
C LEU A 72 -13.14 -18.14 9.06
N TRP A 73 -14.24 -18.87 8.85
CA TRP A 73 -14.18 -20.24 8.34
C TRP A 73 -13.57 -20.35 6.94
N MET A 74 -13.72 -19.32 6.07
CA MET A 74 -13.09 -19.31 4.75
C MET A 74 -11.58 -19.07 4.86
N THR A 75 -11.16 -18.16 5.74
CA THR A 75 -9.73 -17.98 6.05
C THR A 75 -9.15 -19.29 6.59
N LEU A 76 -9.80 -19.92 7.58
CA LEU A 76 -9.36 -21.20 8.13
C LEU A 76 -9.31 -22.31 7.07
N ALA A 77 -10.35 -22.42 6.24
CA ALA A 77 -10.38 -23.40 5.13
C ALA A 77 -9.22 -23.15 4.14
N SER A 78 -8.93 -21.89 3.81
CA SER A 78 -7.80 -21.55 2.94
C SER A 78 -6.44 -21.90 3.56
N VAL A 79 -6.27 -21.67 4.86
CA VAL A 79 -5.04 -22.04 5.59
C VAL A 79 -4.87 -23.56 5.64
N VAL A 80 -5.95 -24.31 5.93
CA VAL A 80 -5.90 -25.78 5.93
C VAL A 80 -5.56 -26.31 4.54
N LEU A 81 -6.24 -25.81 3.49
CA LEU A 81 -5.97 -26.21 2.11
C LEU A 81 -4.52 -25.88 1.71
N PHE A 82 -4.05 -24.69 2.05
CA PHE A 82 -2.66 -24.27 1.84
C PHE A 82 -1.69 -25.25 2.50
N VAL A 83 -1.82 -25.49 3.81
CA VAL A 83 -0.92 -26.38 4.54
C VAL A 83 -0.93 -27.80 3.98
N VAL A 84 -2.11 -28.35 3.66
CA VAL A 84 -2.23 -29.72 3.12
C VAL A 84 -1.51 -29.86 1.78
N LEU A 85 -1.67 -28.88 0.88
CA LEU A 85 -1.06 -28.92 -0.46
C LEU A 85 0.45 -28.65 -0.40
N GLU A 86 0.87 -27.65 0.37
CA GLU A 86 2.29 -27.35 0.58
C GLU A 86 3.02 -28.50 1.29
N ALA A 87 2.35 -29.22 2.21
CA ALA A 87 2.93 -30.36 2.92
C ALA A 87 3.34 -31.50 1.98
N GLN A 88 2.68 -31.64 0.82
CA GLN A 88 3.04 -32.66 -0.18
C GLN A 88 4.40 -32.39 -0.83
N VAL A 89 4.82 -31.13 -0.87
CA VAL A 89 6.07 -30.70 -1.51
C VAL A 89 7.16 -30.45 -0.46
N PHE A 90 6.80 -29.79 0.64
CA PHE A 90 7.75 -29.26 1.61
C PHE A 90 7.78 -30.01 2.94
N GLY A 91 6.82 -30.92 3.18
CA GLY A 91 6.60 -31.59 4.45
C GLY A 91 5.78 -30.77 5.44
N TRP A 92 5.08 -31.44 6.36
CA TRP A 92 4.09 -30.85 7.28
C TRP A 92 4.63 -29.69 8.11
N ALA A 93 5.81 -29.85 8.73
CA ALA A 93 6.39 -28.80 9.57
C ALA A 93 6.71 -27.52 8.79
N ARG A 94 7.28 -27.67 7.58
CA ARG A 94 7.65 -26.54 6.72
C ARG A 94 6.42 -25.87 6.13
N ALA A 95 5.43 -26.63 5.69
CA ALA A 95 4.16 -26.09 5.20
C ALA A 95 3.45 -25.25 6.28
N ALA A 96 3.39 -25.74 7.53
CA ALA A 96 2.86 -24.99 8.65
C ALA A 96 3.68 -23.71 8.94
N GLY A 97 5.01 -23.80 8.90
CA GLY A 97 5.89 -22.65 9.06
C GLY A 97 5.69 -21.58 7.97
N ILE A 98 5.57 -21.99 6.71
CA ILE A 98 5.29 -21.10 5.57
C ILE A 98 3.94 -20.42 5.76
N ALA A 99 2.90 -21.19 6.10
CA ALA A 99 1.56 -20.63 6.34
C ALA A 99 1.57 -19.60 7.47
N LEU A 100 2.29 -19.87 8.56
CA LEU A 100 2.44 -18.92 9.68
C LEU A 100 3.15 -17.65 9.24
N VAL A 101 4.25 -17.76 8.48
CA VAL A 101 5.00 -16.62 7.98
C VAL A 101 4.13 -15.73 7.09
N ILE A 102 3.43 -16.32 6.14
CA ILE A 102 2.51 -15.60 5.26
C ILE A 102 1.40 -14.94 6.09
N PHE A 103 0.83 -15.66 7.05
CA PHE A 103 -0.21 -15.10 7.92
C PHE A 103 0.29 -13.88 8.72
N VAL A 104 1.50 -13.95 9.29
CA VAL A 104 2.09 -12.83 10.04
C VAL A 104 2.40 -11.64 9.11
N HIS A 105 2.87 -11.92 7.89
CA HIS A 105 3.05 -10.92 6.85
C HIS A 105 1.73 -10.18 6.54
N GLU A 106 0.65 -10.93 6.26
CA GLU A 106 -0.67 -10.34 6.00
C GLU A 106 -1.23 -9.58 7.21
N CYS A 107 -0.92 -10.04 8.42
CA CYS A 107 -1.25 -9.30 9.65
C CYS A 107 -0.56 -7.94 9.70
N GLY A 108 0.65 -7.78 9.13
CA GLY A 108 1.34 -6.51 9.02
C GLY A 108 0.58 -5.50 8.15
N HIS A 109 0.17 -5.91 6.95
CA HIS A 109 -0.71 -5.09 6.10
C HIS A 109 -2.01 -4.73 6.82
N LEU A 110 -2.61 -5.71 7.49
CA LEU A 110 -3.84 -5.53 8.21
C LEU A 110 -3.72 -4.55 9.40
N ALA A 111 -2.59 -4.58 10.10
CA ALA A 111 -2.27 -3.62 11.14
C ALA A 111 -2.17 -2.19 10.57
N ALA A 112 -1.55 -2.04 9.39
CA ALA A 112 -1.48 -0.75 8.69
C ALA A 112 -2.88 -0.24 8.31
N VAL A 113 -3.69 -1.09 7.67
CA VAL A 113 -5.07 -0.80 7.26
C VAL A 113 -5.93 -0.37 8.46
N ARG A 114 -5.83 -1.09 9.59
CA ARG A 114 -6.54 -0.73 10.82
C ARG A 114 -6.08 0.61 11.38
N LYS A 115 -4.77 0.88 11.39
CA LYS A 115 -4.23 2.17 11.86
C LYS A 115 -4.70 3.34 10.99
N LEU A 116 -4.84 3.10 9.69
CA LEU A 116 -5.39 4.06 8.72
C LEU A 116 -6.93 4.14 8.74
N LYS A 117 -7.59 3.40 9.64
CA LYS A 117 -9.06 3.33 9.77
C LYS A 117 -9.75 2.92 8.47
N LEU A 118 -9.07 2.12 7.66
CA LEU A 118 -9.60 1.55 6.43
C LEU A 118 -10.36 0.25 6.74
N PRO A 119 -11.41 -0.08 5.98
CA PRO A 119 -12.18 -1.28 6.20
C PRO A 119 -11.38 -2.53 5.80
N VAL A 120 -11.45 -3.51 6.69
CA VAL A 120 -10.82 -4.82 6.55
C VAL A 120 -11.78 -5.78 5.85
N VAL A 121 -11.32 -6.49 4.81
CA VAL A 121 -12.11 -7.56 4.17
C VAL A 121 -11.73 -8.92 4.75
N GLY A 122 -10.45 -9.28 4.74
CA GLY A 122 -9.96 -10.53 5.32
C GLY A 122 -8.66 -11.02 4.67
N ILE A 123 -8.23 -12.21 5.08
CA ILE A 123 -7.00 -12.86 4.61
C ILE A 123 -7.36 -14.21 4.00
N VAL A 124 -6.76 -14.53 2.85
CA VAL A 124 -6.84 -15.84 2.21
C VAL A 124 -5.43 -16.26 1.82
N LEU A 125 -5.10 -17.53 2.06
CA LEU A 125 -3.86 -18.13 1.59
C LEU A 125 -4.14 -18.93 0.32
N ILE A 126 -3.36 -18.67 -0.73
CA ILE A 126 -3.44 -19.36 -2.02
C ILE A 126 -2.22 -20.30 -2.13
N PRO A 127 -2.45 -21.62 -2.21
CA PRO A 127 -1.38 -22.60 -2.37
C PRO A 127 -0.45 -22.24 -3.54
N PHE A 128 0.85 -22.41 -3.35
CA PHE A 128 1.93 -22.17 -4.31
C PHE A 128 2.12 -20.73 -4.78
N LEU A 129 1.19 -19.82 -4.46
CA LEU A 129 1.27 -18.40 -4.81
C LEU A 129 1.66 -17.53 -3.61
N GLY A 130 1.07 -17.78 -2.43
CA GLY A 130 1.29 -16.97 -1.24
C GLY A 130 0.00 -16.54 -0.53
N GLY A 131 0.02 -15.40 0.15
CA GLY A 131 -1.16 -14.79 0.77
C GLY A 131 -1.75 -13.69 -0.10
N ILE A 132 -3.04 -13.43 0.06
CA ILE A 132 -3.66 -12.17 -0.37
C ILE A 132 -4.48 -11.63 0.81
N ALA A 133 -4.07 -10.48 1.36
CA ALA A 133 -4.97 -9.65 2.15
C ALA A 133 -5.82 -8.77 1.24
N PHE A 134 -7.13 -8.93 1.37
CA PHE A 134 -8.06 -8.01 0.74
C PHE A 134 -8.22 -6.78 1.65
N SER A 135 -7.80 -5.62 1.14
CA SER A 135 -8.24 -4.33 1.67
C SER A 135 -9.42 -3.86 0.82
N GLY A 136 -10.53 -3.50 1.47
CA GLY A 136 -11.72 -3.08 0.72
C GLY A 136 -11.60 -1.68 0.13
N ARG A 137 -10.51 -0.95 0.43
CA ARG A 137 -10.25 0.43 0.00
C ARG A 137 -8.74 0.68 -0.11
N ARG A 138 -8.34 1.44 -1.14
CA ARG A 138 -6.99 2.01 -1.27
C ARG A 138 -6.74 3.08 -0.20
N GLY A 139 -5.46 3.32 0.10
CA GLY A 139 -5.05 4.46 0.93
C GLY A 139 -5.47 5.79 0.33
N GLN A 140 -5.60 6.81 1.18
CA GLN A 140 -6.05 8.15 0.76
C GLN A 140 -4.88 8.98 0.19
N SER A 141 -3.65 8.49 0.33
CA SER A 141 -2.43 9.14 -0.09
C SER A 141 -1.37 8.10 -0.47
N ALA A 142 -0.36 8.53 -1.24
CA ALA A 142 0.80 7.70 -1.53
C ALA A 142 1.54 7.24 -0.25
N THR A 143 1.50 8.04 0.83
CA THR A 143 2.05 7.65 2.15
C THR A 143 1.29 6.50 2.78
N ASP A 144 -0.03 6.48 2.65
CA ASP A 144 -0.83 5.39 3.18
C ASP A 144 -0.54 4.09 2.46
N ASP A 145 -0.44 4.12 1.12
CA ASP A 145 -0.14 2.93 0.35
C ASP A 145 1.29 2.42 0.60
N ALA A 146 2.30 3.30 0.63
CA ALA A 146 3.66 2.91 0.98
C ALA A 146 3.75 2.35 2.42
N TYR A 147 2.99 2.93 3.36
CA TYR A 147 2.93 2.44 4.73
C TYR A 147 2.32 1.04 4.81
N ILE A 148 1.22 0.79 4.09
CA ILE A 148 0.60 -0.54 4.00
C ILE A 148 1.57 -1.53 3.39
N GLY A 149 2.15 -1.22 2.22
CA GLY A 149 3.03 -2.12 1.47
C GLY A 149 4.28 -2.52 2.26
N ILE A 150 4.87 -1.61 3.03
CA ILE A 150 6.12 -1.92 3.78
C ILE A 150 5.84 -2.72 5.08
N LEU A 151 4.66 -2.58 5.68
CA LEU A 151 4.39 -3.17 6.99
C LEU A 151 4.23 -4.69 6.97
N GLY A 152 3.74 -5.27 5.87
CA GLY A 152 3.73 -6.73 5.70
C GLY A 152 5.14 -7.32 5.74
N PRO A 153 6.06 -6.84 4.89
CA PRO A 153 7.46 -7.24 4.93
C PRO A 153 8.16 -7.06 6.27
N ILE A 154 7.90 -5.96 6.98
CA ILE A 154 8.49 -5.76 8.33
C ILE A 154 8.04 -6.84 9.31
N TYR A 155 6.74 -7.18 9.32
CA TYR A 155 6.20 -8.20 10.22
C TYR A 155 6.74 -9.59 9.89
N GLY A 156 6.80 -9.92 8.61
CA GLY A 156 7.36 -11.19 8.19
C GLY A 156 8.87 -11.31 8.44
N LEU A 157 9.65 -10.23 8.27
CA LEU A 157 11.06 -10.20 8.65
C LEU A 157 11.28 -10.35 10.17
N ALA A 158 10.40 -9.77 11.00
CA ALA A 158 10.44 -10.00 12.44
C ALA A 158 10.28 -11.49 12.77
N THR A 159 9.41 -12.21 12.04
CA THR A 159 9.27 -13.66 12.16
C THR A 159 10.55 -14.39 11.74
N GLY A 160 11.21 -13.93 10.67
CA GLY A 160 12.50 -14.47 10.23
C GLY A 160 13.61 -14.30 11.26
N LEU A 161 13.64 -13.16 11.95
CA LEU A 161 14.56 -12.91 13.05
C LEU A 161 14.30 -13.81 14.25
N VAL A 162 13.04 -14.09 14.57
CA VAL A 162 12.68 -15.06 15.61
C VAL A 162 13.19 -16.46 15.23
N CYS A 163 12.97 -16.92 14.00
CA CYS A 163 13.51 -18.19 13.51
C CYS A 163 15.04 -18.23 13.61
N LEU A 164 15.72 -17.17 13.17
CA LEU A 164 17.18 -17.08 13.23
C LEU A 164 17.70 -17.13 14.68
N ALA A 165 17.00 -16.51 15.63
CA ALA A 165 17.33 -16.54 17.05
C ALA A 165 17.05 -17.91 17.71
N LEU A 166 16.07 -18.67 17.22
CA LEU A 166 15.76 -20.00 17.73
C LEU A 166 16.80 -21.05 17.32
N TYR A 167 17.38 -20.96 16.13
CA TYR A 167 18.37 -21.92 15.64
C TYR A 167 19.55 -22.17 16.60
N PRO A 168 20.26 -21.16 17.14
CA PRO A 168 21.39 -21.41 18.04
C PRO A 168 20.99 -22.11 19.35
N VAL A 169 19.73 -21.97 19.78
CA VAL A 169 19.18 -22.57 21.01
C VAL A 169 18.71 -24.00 20.78
N THR A 170 17.97 -24.24 19.70
CA THR A 170 17.36 -25.55 19.41
C THR A 170 18.29 -26.47 18.62
N LYS A 171 19.24 -25.90 17.86
CA LYS A 171 20.07 -26.58 16.86
C LYS A 171 19.27 -27.27 15.74
N GLU A 172 17.98 -26.99 15.64
CA GLU A 172 17.10 -27.56 14.63
C GLU A 172 17.28 -26.85 13.27
N PRO A 173 17.80 -27.53 12.23
CA PRO A 173 18.04 -26.93 10.91
C PRO A 173 16.77 -26.35 10.27
N PHE A 174 15.61 -26.83 10.70
CA PHE A 174 14.31 -26.31 10.35
C PHE A 174 14.24 -24.78 10.46
N PHE A 175 14.63 -24.20 11.60
CA PHE A 175 14.51 -22.77 11.83
C PHE A 175 15.44 -21.95 10.94
N LEU A 176 16.65 -22.44 10.70
CA LEU A 176 17.60 -21.77 9.80
C LEU A 176 17.07 -21.81 8.35
N SER A 177 16.56 -22.95 7.90
CA SER A 177 15.97 -23.10 6.56
C SER A 177 14.73 -22.21 6.38
N LEU A 178 13.88 -22.11 7.41
CA LEU A 178 12.68 -21.28 7.39
C LEU A 178 13.04 -19.79 7.41
N ALA A 179 14.05 -19.40 8.21
CA ALA A 179 14.58 -18.04 8.19
C ALA A 179 15.09 -17.67 6.79
N GLY A 180 15.89 -18.52 6.14
CA GLY A 180 16.36 -18.29 4.77
C GLY A 180 15.20 -18.05 3.79
N LEU A 181 14.18 -18.91 3.84
CA LEU A 181 12.97 -18.76 3.01
C LEU A 181 12.24 -17.44 3.28
N ILE A 182 12.10 -17.04 4.54
CA ILE A 182 11.47 -15.78 4.94
C ILE A 182 12.21 -14.59 4.33
N PHE A 183 13.54 -14.54 4.46
CA PHE A 183 14.33 -13.42 3.95
C PHE A 183 14.24 -13.32 2.43
N TRP A 184 14.31 -14.44 1.71
CA TRP A 184 14.13 -14.45 0.25
C TRP A 184 12.72 -14.04 -0.17
N MET A 185 11.68 -14.61 0.45
CA MET A 185 10.28 -14.28 0.16
C MET A 185 10.01 -12.78 0.31
N HIS A 186 10.52 -12.16 1.38
CA HIS A 186 10.34 -10.73 1.60
C HIS A 186 11.15 -9.87 0.65
N LEU A 187 12.33 -10.31 0.22
CA LEU A 187 13.05 -9.65 -0.87
C LEU A 187 12.23 -9.68 -2.17
N PHE A 188 11.65 -10.83 -2.51
CA PHE A 188 10.77 -10.95 -3.68
C PHE A 188 9.55 -10.02 -3.57
N ASN A 189 8.88 -9.97 -2.42
CA ASN A 189 7.75 -9.05 -2.22
C ASN A 189 8.14 -7.56 -2.34
N MET A 190 9.40 -7.22 -2.13
CA MET A 190 9.88 -5.85 -2.30
C MET A 190 10.15 -5.48 -3.76
N ILE A 191 10.05 -6.40 -4.73
CA ILE A 191 10.16 -6.06 -6.15
C ILE A 191 9.02 -5.09 -6.53
N PRO A 192 9.29 -3.97 -7.23
CA PRO A 192 8.30 -2.93 -7.47
C PRO A 192 7.38 -3.24 -8.67
N ILE A 193 6.72 -4.41 -8.64
CA ILE A 193 5.84 -4.92 -9.71
C ILE A 193 4.55 -5.46 -9.08
N PRO A 194 3.34 -5.01 -9.50
CA PRO A 194 2.10 -5.63 -9.05
C PRO A 194 2.06 -7.13 -9.40
N PRO A 195 1.57 -8.01 -8.51
CA PRO A 195 0.84 -7.73 -7.26
C PRO A 195 1.71 -7.61 -5.99
N LEU A 196 3.04 -7.51 -6.11
CA LEU A 196 3.96 -7.51 -4.97
C LEU A 196 3.91 -6.20 -4.16
N ASP A 197 4.26 -6.28 -2.89
CA ASP A 197 4.19 -5.16 -1.93
C ASP A 197 5.01 -3.95 -2.34
N GLY A 198 6.16 -4.18 -2.99
CA GLY A 198 7.04 -3.12 -3.48
C GLY A 198 6.34 -2.18 -4.47
N SER A 199 5.29 -2.64 -5.14
CA SER A 199 4.49 -1.81 -6.04
C SER A 199 3.78 -0.64 -5.32
N HIS A 200 3.49 -0.78 -4.03
CA HIS A 200 2.82 0.25 -3.23
C HIS A 200 3.72 1.47 -2.95
N VAL A 201 5.04 1.34 -3.13
CA VAL A 201 6.00 2.45 -2.97
C VAL A 201 6.15 3.25 -4.25
N LEU A 202 5.76 2.72 -5.42
CA LEU A 202 5.90 3.41 -6.72
C LEU A 202 5.31 4.83 -6.74
N PRO A 203 4.15 5.13 -6.13
CA PRO A 203 3.61 6.50 -6.08
C PRO A 203 4.54 7.51 -5.39
N MET A 204 5.42 7.07 -4.48
CA MET A 204 6.42 7.94 -3.84
C MET A 204 7.43 8.51 -4.81
N LEU A 205 7.76 7.73 -5.85
CA LEU A 205 8.74 8.10 -6.87
C LEU A 205 8.15 9.03 -7.93
N GLN A 206 6.82 9.13 -8.01
CA GLN A 206 6.15 9.95 -9.00
C GLN A 206 6.24 11.43 -8.67
N LYS A 207 6.45 12.25 -9.70
CA LYS A 207 6.37 13.72 -9.60
C LYS A 207 4.96 14.16 -9.97
N PRO A 208 4.37 15.14 -9.25
CA PRO A 208 3.12 15.77 -9.68
C PRO A 208 3.28 16.34 -11.09
N LYS A 209 2.29 16.11 -11.96
CA LYS A 209 2.31 16.67 -13.31
C LYS A 209 2.16 18.20 -13.22
N PRO A 210 3.00 18.99 -13.93
CA PRO A 210 2.85 20.44 -13.96
C PRO A 210 1.43 20.84 -14.40
N GLY A 211 0.80 21.75 -13.65
CA GLY A 211 -0.56 22.23 -13.94
C GLY A 211 -1.71 21.28 -13.56
N VAL A 212 -1.42 20.06 -13.05
CA VAL A 212 -2.43 19.10 -12.61
C VAL A 212 -2.27 18.83 -11.11
N TYR A 213 -3.26 19.22 -10.32
CA TYR A 213 -3.28 18.92 -8.88
C TYR A 213 -3.84 17.53 -8.63
N ASP A 214 -2.96 16.60 -8.25
CA ASP A 214 -3.33 15.27 -7.77
C ASP A 214 -3.10 15.20 -6.25
N PRO A 215 -4.15 15.23 -5.41
CA PRO A 215 -3.99 15.21 -3.95
C PRO A 215 -3.32 13.95 -3.42
N TYR A 216 -3.37 12.83 -4.15
CA TYR A 216 -2.82 11.56 -3.70
C TYR A 216 -1.27 11.59 -3.64
N ILE A 217 -0.62 12.30 -4.57
CA ILE A 217 0.85 12.46 -4.63
C ILE A 217 1.29 13.85 -4.17
N SER A 218 0.49 14.89 -4.43
CA SER A 218 0.89 16.29 -4.20
C SER A 218 0.90 16.69 -2.72
N ARG A 219 0.26 15.90 -1.84
CA ARG A 219 0.28 16.13 -0.38
C ARG A 219 1.51 15.54 0.29
N VAL A 220 2.30 14.72 -0.40
CA VAL A 220 3.48 14.07 0.17
C VAL A 220 4.68 15.00 0.13
N THR A 221 5.24 15.28 1.30
CA THR A 221 6.44 16.12 1.44
C THR A 221 7.69 15.42 0.89
N PRO A 222 8.72 16.15 0.45
CA PRO A 222 10.01 15.56 0.06
C PRO A 222 10.64 14.71 1.18
N ALA A 223 10.50 15.13 2.43
CA ALA A 223 10.98 14.39 3.59
C ALA A 223 10.27 13.03 3.74
N GLN A 224 8.94 12.99 3.59
CA GLN A 224 8.19 11.73 3.62
C GLN A 224 8.59 10.81 2.46
N LYS A 225 8.75 11.34 1.24
CA LYS A 225 9.24 10.55 0.10
C LYS A 225 10.59 9.91 0.42
N PHE A 226 11.52 10.70 0.93
CA PHE A 226 12.83 10.20 1.34
C PHE A 226 12.72 9.11 2.42
N GLN A 227 11.95 9.35 3.48
CA GLN A 227 11.76 8.39 4.58
C GLN A 227 11.20 7.05 4.10
N TYR A 228 10.11 7.05 3.32
CA TYR A 228 9.48 5.82 2.85
C TYR A 228 10.34 5.08 1.83
N VAL A 229 11.02 5.79 0.93
CA VAL A 229 11.95 5.17 -0.03
C VAL A 229 13.17 4.60 0.69
N ALA A 230 13.74 5.31 1.66
CA ALA A 230 14.85 4.82 2.47
C ALA A 230 14.46 3.59 3.28
N LEU A 231 13.26 3.59 3.89
CA LEU A 231 12.73 2.43 4.60
C LEU A 231 12.53 1.24 3.66
N TYR A 232 11.95 1.46 2.48
CA TYR A 232 11.78 0.44 1.45
C TYR A 232 13.12 -0.18 1.03
N VAL A 233 14.11 0.66 0.70
CA VAL A 233 15.46 0.19 0.34
C VAL A 233 16.10 -0.55 1.51
N GLY A 234 15.97 -0.04 2.73
CA GLY A 234 16.51 -0.67 3.94
C GLY A 234 15.93 -2.06 4.18
N VAL A 235 14.61 -2.22 4.07
CA VAL A 235 13.92 -3.52 4.19
C VAL A 235 14.37 -4.48 3.10
N ALA A 236 14.48 -4.02 1.84
CA ALA A 236 14.95 -4.85 0.74
C ALA A 236 16.40 -5.30 0.93
N LEU A 237 17.31 -4.39 1.28
CA LEU A 237 18.72 -4.69 1.55
C LEU A 237 18.87 -5.64 2.73
N PHE A 238 18.14 -5.40 3.83
CA PHE A 238 18.15 -6.27 4.99
C PHE A 238 17.69 -7.69 4.64
N SER A 239 16.62 -7.81 3.84
CA SER A 239 16.11 -9.08 3.33
C SER A 239 17.15 -9.80 2.46
N GLY A 240 17.76 -9.08 1.51
CA GLY A 240 18.74 -9.67 0.60
C GLY A 240 20.05 -10.07 1.28
N ILE A 241 20.60 -9.20 2.13
CA ILE A 241 21.83 -9.49 2.89
C ILE A 241 21.61 -10.65 3.85
N GLY A 242 20.51 -10.65 4.61
CA GLY A 242 20.19 -11.73 5.53
C GLY A 242 19.95 -13.06 4.80
N GLY A 243 19.21 -13.05 3.69
CA GLY A 243 19.00 -14.22 2.85
C GLY A 243 20.30 -14.79 2.28
N TYR A 244 21.19 -13.92 1.79
CA TYR A 244 22.51 -14.31 1.30
C TYR A 244 23.42 -14.88 2.40
N ILE A 245 23.44 -14.27 3.58
CA ILE A 245 24.22 -14.77 4.72
C ILE A 245 23.71 -16.17 5.10
N ILE A 246 22.40 -16.33 5.31
CA ILE A 246 21.80 -17.61 5.69
C ILE A 246 22.07 -18.69 4.65
N SER A 247 22.06 -18.35 3.35
CA SER A 247 22.34 -19.32 2.28
C SER A 247 23.77 -19.86 2.31
N GLN A 248 24.72 -19.20 2.99
CA GLN A 248 26.07 -19.75 3.20
C GLN A 248 26.11 -20.86 4.26
N TYR A 249 25.06 -20.96 5.10
CA TYR A 249 24.96 -21.91 6.21
C TYR A 249 23.86 -22.96 6.00
N THR A 250 23.12 -22.86 4.88
CA THR A 250 22.06 -23.81 4.54
C THR A 250 22.60 -24.73 3.43
N PRO A 251 22.57 -26.06 3.58
CA PRO A 251 23.05 -27.00 2.57
C PRO A 251 22.17 -27.03 1.32
#